data_AF-A0A1A8PIC5-F1
#
_entry.id   AF-A0A1A8PIC5-F1
#
_cell.length_a   1.000
_cell.length_b   1.000
_cell.length_c   1.000
_cell.angle_alpha   90.00
_cell.angle_beta   90.00
_cell.angle_gamma   90.00
#
_symmetry.space_group_name_H-M   'P 1'
#
loop_
_entity.id
_entity.type
_entity.pdbx_description
1 polymer ?
#
loop_
_entity_poly.entity_id
_entity_poly.type
_entity_poly.pdbx_seq_one_letter_code
_entity_poly.pdbx_strand_id
1 'polypeptide(L)'
;HKADNLLSSDTYRKWKAARPGEKQTSVILQFEKEEQVHSIDIGNEGSAFIEVLVGNSSAVRDQDYEVLLVTSSFMSPTESRNGTNLNRVRFFGPNQLQKSTAQEKWDRVKLVCSQPYSKSIAYGIAFVKFHSPPDKNDPPTSSPKLTKLGQFKVKDESPPSGSSIQPGSLFFSRDKAAKSSTSLKASPQSDKLSYAAAALQTGGSSSHSSGQASSSSS
;
A
#
# COMPACT_ATOMS: atom_id res chain seq x y z
N HIS A 1 -1.26 18.17 -16.66
CA HIS A 1 -1.90 18.60 -15.39
C HIS A 1 -0.92 19.56 -14.70
N LYS A 2 -1.36 20.59 -13.95
CA LYS A 2 -0.43 21.61 -13.42
C LYS A 2 0.56 21.04 -12.39
N ALA A 3 1.73 21.67 -12.28
CA ALA A 3 2.74 21.37 -11.26
C ALA A 3 2.23 21.72 -9.85
N ASP A 4 1.51 22.83 -9.72
CA ASP A 4 0.89 23.35 -8.49
C ASP A 4 0.05 22.30 -7.73
N ASN A 5 -0.45 21.28 -8.44
CA ASN A 5 -1.16 20.16 -7.84
C ASN A 5 -0.31 19.42 -6.80
N LEU A 6 1.02 19.34 -6.95
CA LEU A 6 1.93 18.69 -5.99
C LEU A 6 2.07 19.45 -4.66
N LEU A 7 1.72 20.73 -4.62
CA LEU A 7 1.71 21.53 -3.39
C LEU A 7 0.48 21.19 -2.51
N SER A 8 -0.58 20.66 -3.12
CA SER A 8 -1.73 20.10 -2.41
C SER A 8 -1.51 18.60 -2.21
N SER A 9 -1.38 18.13 -0.98
CA SER A 9 -1.29 16.70 -0.66
C SER A 9 -2.61 15.92 -0.89
N ASP A 10 -3.55 16.51 -1.62
CA ASP A 10 -4.90 16.02 -1.83
C ASP A 10 -4.95 15.01 -2.99
N THR A 11 -5.38 13.79 -2.69
CA THR A 11 -5.25 12.58 -3.54
C THR A 11 -5.86 12.74 -4.95
N TYR A 12 -6.79 13.68 -5.11
CA TYR A 12 -7.48 13.94 -6.39
C TYR A 12 -6.66 14.79 -7.38
N ARG A 13 -5.60 15.49 -6.92
CA ARG A 13 -4.82 16.42 -7.74
C ARG A 13 -3.42 15.87 -8.03
N LYS A 14 -3.23 15.38 -9.26
CA LYS A 14 -1.96 14.79 -9.72
C LYS A 14 -1.22 15.71 -10.68
N TRP A 15 0.11 15.64 -10.73
CA TRP A 15 0.92 16.24 -11.80
C TRP A 15 1.16 15.22 -12.92
N LYS A 16 1.06 15.69 -14.17
CA LYS A 16 1.30 14.91 -15.38
C LYS A 16 1.91 15.80 -16.44
N ALA A 17 2.82 15.22 -17.23
CA ALA A 17 3.37 15.75 -18.48
C ALA A 17 2.31 16.49 -19.32
N ALA A 18 2.74 17.53 -20.03
CA ALA A 18 1.84 18.34 -20.85
C ALA A 18 1.34 17.56 -22.07
N ARG A 19 2.20 16.70 -22.64
CA ARG A 19 1.89 15.83 -23.77
C ARG A 19 2.19 14.36 -23.44
N PRO A 20 1.33 13.41 -23.86
CA PRO A 20 1.70 12.00 -23.89
C PRO A 20 2.96 11.79 -24.75
N GLY A 21 3.86 10.90 -24.31
CA GLY A 21 5.03 10.50 -25.09
C GLY A 21 6.29 11.38 -24.96
N GLU A 22 6.29 12.39 -24.09
CA GLU A 22 7.52 13.01 -23.59
C GLU A 22 8.43 11.91 -22.99
N LYS A 23 9.73 11.83 -23.34
CA LYS A 23 10.62 10.78 -22.78
C LYS A 23 10.94 10.99 -21.30
N GLN A 24 11.07 12.26 -20.94
CA GLN A 24 11.39 12.77 -19.61
C GLN A 24 10.61 14.06 -19.40
N THR A 25 10.12 14.28 -18.19
CA THR A 25 9.50 15.52 -17.73
C THR A 25 10.08 15.88 -16.36
N SER A 26 10.18 17.16 -16.04
CA SER A 26 10.68 17.59 -14.73
C SER A 26 9.89 18.76 -14.16
N VAL A 27 9.88 18.84 -12.84
CA VAL A 27 9.27 19.94 -12.07
C VAL A 27 10.24 20.36 -10.97
N ILE A 28 10.33 21.66 -10.74
CA ILE A 28 11.11 22.22 -9.63
C ILE A 28 10.11 22.76 -8.61
N LEU A 29 10.28 22.33 -7.35
CA LEU A 29 9.54 22.78 -6.19
C LEU A 29 10.47 23.64 -5.34
N GLN A 30 9.98 24.79 -4.88
CA GLN A 30 10.66 25.66 -3.92
C GLN A 30 10.01 25.45 -2.55
N PHE A 31 10.80 25.12 -1.54
CA PHE A 31 10.38 25.12 -0.14
C PHE A 31 10.25 26.55 0.40
N GLU A 32 9.38 26.74 1.39
CA GLU A 32 9.18 28.02 2.06
C GLU A 32 10.42 28.48 2.86
N LYS A 33 11.21 27.53 3.35
CA LYS A 33 12.47 27.73 4.07
C LYS A 33 13.45 26.61 3.72
N GLU A 34 14.73 26.85 3.95
CA GLU A 34 15.78 25.83 3.85
C GLU A 34 15.57 24.69 4.86
N GLU A 35 15.36 23.46 4.40
CA GLU A 35 15.21 22.28 5.25
C GLU A 35 16.16 21.15 4.85
N GLN A 36 16.54 20.35 5.84
CA GLN A 36 17.21 19.07 5.63
C GLN A 36 16.15 18.01 5.30
N VAL A 37 16.39 17.16 4.29
CA VAL A 37 15.46 16.08 3.92
C VAL A 37 15.90 14.76 4.54
N HIS A 38 15.10 14.22 5.46
CA HIS A 38 15.38 12.94 6.12
C HIS A 38 14.76 11.74 5.40
N SER A 39 13.53 11.89 4.89
CA SER A 39 12.84 10.86 4.12
C SER A 39 11.89 11.47 3.08
N ILE A 40 11.59 10.70 2.04
CA ILE A 40 10.73 11.12 0.92
C ILE A 40 9.68 10.05 0.64
N ASP A 41 8.42 10.44 0.54
CA ASP A 41 7.33 9.57 0.08
C ASP A 41 6.93 10.03 -1.31
N ILE A 42 6.85 9.10 -2.27
CA ILE A 42 6.51 9.40 -3.66
C ILE A 42 5.37 8.49 -4.13
N GLY A 43 4.24 9.08 -4.48
CA GLY A 43 3.16 8.42 -5.18
C GLY A 43 3.34 8.55 -6.69
N ASN A 44 3.56 7.44 -7.39
CA ASN A 44 3.70 7.44 -8.85
C ASN A 44 2.37 7.78 -9.56
N GLU A 45 2.47 8.32 -10.77
CA GLU A 45 1.37 8.40 -11.73
C GLU A 45 1.88 7.97 -13.12
N GLY A 46 2.25 6.70 -13.27
CA GLY A 46 2.67 6.10 -14.55
C GLY A 46 4.10 6.37 -15.01
N SER A 47 4.96 6.96 -14.18
CA SER A 47 6.39 7.11 -14.46
C SER A 47 7.12 5.77 -14.27
N ALA A 48 8.06 5.42 -15.15
CA ALA A 48 8.88 4.21 -14.98
C ALA A 48 10.01 4.44 -13.98
N PHE A 49 10.63 5.63 -14.05
CA PHE A 49 11.70 6.06 -13.18
C PHE A 49 11.42 7.47 -12.65
N ILE A 50 11.76 7.70 -11.38
CA ILE A 50 11.71 9.02 -10.75
C ILE A 50 13.06 9.24 -10.04
N GLU A 51 13.65 10.40 -10.26
CA GLU A 51 14.87 10.89 -9.64
C GLU A 51 14.56 12.18 -8.88
N VAL A 52 15.23 12.38 -7.74
CA VAL A 52 15.11 13.60 -6.93
C VAL A 52 16.48 14.24 -6.82
N LEU A 53 16.60 15.44 -7.37
CA LEU A 53 17.75 16.31 -7.18
C LEU A 53 17.36 17.49 -6.29
N VAL A 54 18.32 18.07 -5.60
CA VAL A 54 18.13 19.23 -4.73
C VAL A 54 19.15 20.31 -5.04
N GLY A 55 18.83 21.55 -4.70
CA GLY A 55 19.69 22.70 -4.93
C GLY A 55 19.26 23.87 -4.05
N ASN A 56 20.05 24.94 -4.12
CA ASN A 56 19.75 26.19 -3.42
C ASN A 56 19.06 27.18 -4.37
N SER A 57 18.50 28.28 -3.87
CA SER A 57 17.83 29.29 -4.71
C SER A 57 18.79 29.98 -5.68
N SER A 58 20.09 29.97 -5.34
CA SER A 58 21.22 30.34 -6.20
C SER A 58 21.49 29.37 -7.36
N ALA A 59 20.92 28.16 -7.37
CA ALA A 59 21.02 27.20 -8.46
C ALA A 59 20.19 27.68 -9.66
N VAL A 60 20.88 28.13 -10.71
CA VAL A 60 20.28 28.63 -11.95
C VAL A 60 20.42 27.60 -13.08
N ARG A 61 21.45 26.75 -13.02
CA ARG A 61 21.73 25.71 -14.02
C ARG A 61 21.32 24.35 -13.50
N ASP A 62 20.97 23.46 -14.42
CA ASP A 62 20.73 22.04 -14.14
C ASP A 62 21.94 21.30 -13.54
N GLN A 63 23.14 21.86 -13.67
CA GLN A 63 24.40 21.33 -13.11
C GLN A 63 24.61 21.71 -11.64
N ASP A 64 23.87 22.68 -11.13
CA ASP A 64 23.96 23.17 -9.75
C ASP A 64 23.07 22.32 -8.79
N TYR A 65 22.40 21.29 -9.32
CA TYR A 65 21.54 20.38 -8.58
C TYR A 65 22.28 19.07 -8.24
N GLU A 66 22.27 18.69 -6.96
CA GLU A 66 22.83 17.44 -6.47
C GLU A 66 21.79 16.33 -6.39
N VAL A 67 22.20 15.07 -6.63
CA VAL A 67 21.29 13.91 -6.59
C VAL A 67 21.04 13.46 -5.16
N LEU A 68 19.87 13.78 -4.61
CA LEU A 68 19.42 13.34 -3.28
C LEU A 68 18.86 11.91 -3.31
N LEU A 69 18.07 11.57 -4.32
CA LEU A 69 17.60 10.21 -4.58
C LEU A 69 17.94 9.83 -6.02
N VAL A 70 18.86 8.88 -6.16
CA VAL A 70 19.25 8.28 -7.45
C VAL A 70 18.01 7.74 -8.18
N THR A 71 17.96 7.94 -9.50
CA THR A 71 16.98 7.38 -10.44
C THR A 71 16.41 6.03 -9.97
N SER A 72 15.21 6.07 -9.42
CA SER A 72 14.56 4.94 -8.77
C SER A 72 13.42 4.40 -9.63
N SER A 73 13.36 3.09 -9.83
CA SER A 73 12.28 2.47 -10.61
C SER A 73 10.96 2.40 -9.81
N PHE A 74 9.87 2.82 -10.46
CA PHE A 74 8.49 2.69 -9.97
C PHE A 74 7.65 1.76 -10.85
N MET A 75 8.08 1.48 -12.08
CA MET A 75 7.44 0.48 -12.94
C MET A 75 8.49 -0.31 -13.71
N SER A 76 8.24 -1.61 -13.87
CA SER A 76 8.99 -2.43 -14.82
C SER A 76 8.66 -2.08 -16.28
N PRO A 77 9.49 -2.49 -17.26
CA PRO A 77 9.19 -2.30 -18.68
C PRO A 77 7.90 -2.99 -19.14
N THR A 78 7.49 -4.08 -18.49
CA THR A 78 6.24 -4.79 -18.81
C THR A 78 5.03 -4.08 -18.22
N GLU A 79 5.09 -3.63 -16.97
CA GLU A 79 4.03 -2.80 -16.37
C GLU A 79 3.82 -1.50 -17.14
N SER A 80 4.90 -0.86 -17.58
CA SER A 80 4.85 0.39 -18.35
C SER A 80 4.17 0.23 -19.70
N ARG A 81 4.43 -0.88 -20.42
CA ARG A 81 3.78 -1.21 -21.69
C ARG A 81 2.31 -1.60 -21.52
N ASN A 82 1.99 -2.32 -20.44
CA ASN A 82 0.64 -2.83 -20.19
C ASN A 82 -0.26 -1.85 -19.41
N GLY A 83 0.28 -0.74 -18.89
CA GLY A 83 -0.46 0.24 -18.12
C GLY A 83 -0.89 -0.22 -16.72
N THR A 84 -0.22 -1.23 -16.15
CA THR A 84 -0.57 -1.78 -14.83
C THR A 84 0.25 -1.12 -13.70
N ASN A 85 -0.29 -1.07 -12.47
CA ASN A 85 0.40 -0.51 -11.29
C ASN A 85 0.86 0.96 -11.40
N LEU A 86 0.17 1.79 -12.19
CA LEU A 86 0.50 3.20 -12.42
C LEU A 86 0.62 4.05 -11.13
N ASN A 87 -0.18 3.72 -10.11
CA ASN A 87 -0.31 4.47 -8.84
C ASN A 87 0.62 3.97 -7.72
N ARG A 88 1.73 3.29 -8.03
CA ARG A 88 2.62 2.69 -7.01
C ARG A 88 3.25 3.76 -6.12
N VAL A 89 3.04 3.67 -4.81
CA VAL A 89 3.71 4.50 -3.80
C VAL A 89 5.02 3.83 -3.35
N ARG A 90 6.08 4.62 -3.14
CA ARG A 90 7.33 4.17 -2.50
C ARG A 90 7.76 5.14 -1.40
N PHE A 91 8.38 4.60 -0.37
CA PHE A 91 8.94 5.31 0.78
C PHE A 91 10.47 5.21 0.75
N PHE A 92 11.14 6.35 0.80
CA PHE A 92 12.60 6.47 0.77
C PHE A 92 13.08 7.02 2.11
N GLY A 93 13.40 6.12 3.03
CA GLY A 93 14.07 6.47 4.30
C GLY A 93 15.52 6.92 4.08
N PRO A 94 16.19 7.44 5.12
CA PRO A 94 17.53 8.04 5.03
C PRO A 94 18.62 7.09 4.49
N ASN A 95 18.42 5.78 4.59
CA ASN A 95 19.34 4.77 4.03
C ASN A 95 19.27 4.63 2.51
N GLN A 96 18.22 5.16 1.86
CA GLN A 96 18.05 5.17 0.39
C GLN A 96 18.41 6.53 -0.22
N LEU A 97 18.64 7.55 0.60
CA LEU A 97 19.04 8.89 0.14
C LEU A 97 20.57 9.02 0.13
N GLN A 98 21.08 9.90 -0.73
CA GLN A 98 22.51 10.21 -0.80
C GLN A 98 22.94 10.92 0.49
N LYS A 99 23.89 10.32 1.23
CA LYS A 99 24.21 10.79 2.59
C LYS A 99 24.79 12.20 2.63
N SER A 100 25.70 12.54 1.72
CA SER A 100 26.32 13.87 1.67
C SER A 100 25.25 14.95 1.50
N THR A 101 24.49 14.85 0.41
CA THR A 101 23.40 15.75 0.05
C THR A 101 22.27 15.76 1.10
N ALA A 102 21.96 14.64 1.74
CA ALA A 102 20.95 14.56 2.81
C ALA A 102 21.41 15.11 4.17
N GLN A 103 22.69 15.45 4.37
CA GLN A 103 23.14 16.19 5.56
C GLN A 103 23.02 17.71 5.41
N GLU A 104 22.94 18.19 4.18
CA GLU A 104 22.81 19.62 3.87
C GLU A 104 21.35 20.06 3.88
N LYS A 105 21.15 21.38 3.96
CA LYS A 105 19.83 22.00 3.82
C LYS A 105 19.65 22.51 2.40
N TRP A 106 18.43 22.40 1.90
CA TRP A 106 18.08 22.81 0.55
C TRP A 106 16.77 23.57 0.57
N ASP A 107 16.60 24.48 -0.38
CA ASP A 107 15.36 25.23 -0.58
C ASP A 107 14.68 24.89 -1.93
N ARG A 108 15.38 24.22 -2.86
CA ARG A 108 14.83 23.73 -4.13
C ARG A 108 14.97 22.23 -4.28
N VAL A 109 13.93 21.62 -4.85
CA VAL A 109 13.92 20.21 -5.24
C VAL A 109 13.46 20.06 -6.68
N LYS A 110 14.29 19.43 -7.52
CA LYS A 110 13.96 19.06 -8.89
C LYS A 110 13.58 17.58 -8.95
N LEU A 111 12.34 17.31 -9.34
CA LEU A 111 11.82 15.97 -9.56
C LEU A 111 11.88 15.67 -11.06
N VAL A 112 12.60 14.62 -11.44
CA VAL A 112 12.76 14.20 -12.84
C VAL A 112 12.08 12.85 -13.03
N CYS A 113 11.04 12.82 -13.86
CA CYS A 113 10.27 11.62 -14.19
C CYS A 113 10.60 11.18 -15.61
N SER A 114 10.82 9.87 -15.80
CA SER A 114 11.09 9.30 -17.12
C SER A 114 10.20 8.09 -17.40
N GLN A 115 9.69 7.99 -18.62
CA GLN A 115 8.86 6.87 -19.08
C GLN A 115 9.30 6.45 -20.50
N PRO A 116 10.43 5.74 -20.65
CA PRO A 116 10.96 5.37 -21.96
C PRO A 116 10.17 4.23 -22.63
N TYR A 117 9.38 3.47 -21.87
CA TYR A 117 8.73 2.24 -22.34
C TYR A 117 7.31 2.44 -22.86
N SER A 118 6.69 3.59 -22.58
CA SER A 118 5.32 3.90 -23.00
C SER A 118 5.20 5.33 -23.50
N LYS A 119 4.74 5.49 -24.74
CA LYS A 119 4.56 6.82 -25.38
C LYS A 119 3.11 7.25 -25.50
N SER A 120 2.16 6.38 -25.19
CA SER A 120 0.72 6.63 -25.33
C SER A 120 0.09 7.31 -24.10
N ILE A 121 0.72 7.21 -22.93
CA ILE A 121 0.20 7.75 -21.68
C ILE A 121 0.84 9.09 -21.32
N ALA A 122 0.05 9.97 -20.69
CA ALA A 122 0.58 11.09 -19.92
C ALA A 122 0.89 10.60 -18.50
N TYR A 123 2.16 10.71 -18.09
CA TYR A 123 2.69 10.25 -16.81
C TYR A 123 3.18 11.41 -15.96
N GLY A 124 3.47 11.14 -14.68
CA GLY A 124 4.06 12.08 -13.74
C GLY A 124 4.06 11.54 -12.31
N ILE A 125 3.67 12.38 -11.36
CA ILE A 125 3.65 12.07 -9.92
C ILE A 125 2.25 12.39 -9.40
N ALA A 126 1.69 11.49 -8.60
CA ALA A 126 0.43 11.70 -7.90
C ALA A 126 0.64 12.67 -6.73
N PHE A 127 1.59 12.38 -5.84
CA PHE A 127 2.02 13.25 -4.75
C PHE A 127 3.50 13.02 -4.42
N VAL A 128 4.12 14.01 -3.79
CA VAL A 128 5.44 13.90 -3.17
C VAL A 128 5.35 14.50 -1.77
N LYS A 129 5.98 13.85 -0.78
CA LYS A 129 6.08 14.38 0.57
C LYS A 129 7.52 14.27 1.05
N PHE A 130 8.08 15.39 1.48
CA PHE A 130 9.37 15.46 2.15
C PHE A 130 9.12 15.48 3.65
N HIS A 131 9.98 14.82 4.42
CA HIS A 131 9.98 14.88 5.87
C HIS A 131 11.35 15.37 6.34
N SER A 132 11.34 16.37 7.20
CA SER A 132 12.52 16.83 7.93
C SER A 132 12.94 15.79 8.99
N PRO A 133 14.19 15.85 9.50
CA PRO A 133 14.57 15.11 10.69
C PRO A 133 13.64 15.47 11.86
N PRO A 134 13.32 14.52 12.76
CA PRO A 134 12.51 14.82 13.94
C PRO A 134 13.30 15.76 14.87
N ASP A 135 12.76 16.97 15.07
CA ASP A 135 13.31 17.92 16.04
C ASP A 135 13.24 17.35 17.46
N LYS A 136 14.33 17.46 18.22
CA LYS A 136 14.45 16.88 19.57
C LYS A 136 13.47 17.47 20.61
N ASN A 137 12.76 18.54 20.26
CA ASN A 137 11.79 19.22 21.12
C ASN A 137 10.33 18.91 20.78
N ASP A 138 10.04 18.24 19.66
CA ASP A 138 8.68 17.76 19.41
C ASP A 138 8.44 16.42 20.12
N PRO A 139 7.34 16.27 20.89
CA PRO A 139 6.96 14.96 21.39
C PRO A 139 6.73 14.03 20.20
N PRO A 140 7.16 12.76 20.25
CA PRO A 140 7.13 11.87 19.09
C PRO A 140 5.69 11.73 18.59
N THR A 141 5.38 12.40 17.46
CA THR A 141 4.08 12.27 16.81
C THR A 141 3.89 10.80 16.52
N SER A 142 2.88 10.23 17.16
CA SER A 142 2.70 8.81 17.28
C SER A 142 2.79 8.13 15.92
N SER A 143 3.72 7.16 15.80
CA SER A 143 3.43 6.01 14.96
C SER A 143 2.00 5.56 15.27
N PRO A 144 1.17 5.21 14.28
CA PRO A 144 -0.17 4.70 14.54
C PRO A 144 0.00 3.36 15.26
N LYS A 145 0.09 3.43 16.60
CA LYS A 145 0.04 2.29 17.50
C LYS A 145 -1.26 1.60 17.15
N LEU A 146 -1.15 0.41 16.58
CA LEU A 146 -2.29 -0.45 16.24
C LEU A 146 -2.88 -1.01 17.54
N THR A 147 -3.37 -0.12 18.39
CA THR A 147 -4.11 -0.44 19.60
C THR A 147 -5.58 -0.49 19.25
N LYS A 148 -6.23 -1.59 19.64
CA LYS A 148 -7.69 -1.83 19.65
C LYS A 148 -8.28 -2.62 18.46
N LEU A 149 -7.76 -3.83 18.24
CA LEU A 149 -8.65 -4.95 17.87
C LEU A 149 -9.47 -5.37 19.11
N GLY A 150 -10.63 -4.74 19.30
CA GLY A 150 -11.60 -5.10 20.35
C GLY A 150 -11.18 -4.75 21.78
N GLN A 151 -11.61 -5.58 22.74
CA GLN A 151 -11.49 -5.30 24.19
C GLN A 151 -10.14 -5.69 24.81
N PHE A 152 -9.20 -6.24 24.05
CA PHE A 152 -7.95 -6.74 24.63
C PHE A 152 -6.96 -5.61 24.92
N LYS A 153 -6.77 -5.30 26.21
CA LYS A 153 -5.70 -4.44 26.71
C LYS A 153 -4.51 -5.30 27.13
N VAL A 154 -3.44 -5.29 26.34
CA VAL A 154 -2.13 -5.77 26.82
C VAL A 154 -1.63 -4.73 27.82
N LYS A 155 -1.48 -5.15 29.08
CA LYS A 155 -0.81 -4.38 30.12
C LYS A 155 0.55 -5.05 30.35
N ASP A 156 1.61 -4.36 29.98
CA ASP A 156 2.95 -4.72 30.43
C ASP A 156 3.05 -4.47 31.94
N GLU A 157 3.10 -5.56 32.71
CA GLU A 157 3.44 -5.55 34.12
C GLU A 157 4.39 -6.71 34.39
N SER A 158 5.60 -6.39 34.88
CA SER A 158 6.61 -7.36 35.25
C SER A 158 6.08 -8.34 36.31
N PRO A 159 6.33 -9.66 36.19
CA PRO A 159 5.57 -10.65 36.94
C PRO A 159 5.95 -10.71 38.43
N PRO A 160 5.01 -10.50 39.37
CA PRO A 160 5.08 -11.17 40.66
C PRO A 160 4.81 -12.67 40.47
N SER A 161 5.52 -13.48 41.24
CA SER A 161 5.49 -14.95 41.19
C SER A 161 4.09 -15.56 41.27
N GLY A 162 3.79 -16.54 40.40
CA GLY A 162 2.84 -17.61 40.76
C GLY A 162 1.55 -17.80 39.94
N SER A 163 1.61 -17.81 38.60
CA SER A 163 0.65 -18.60 37.81
C SER A 163 1.12 -18.87 36.37
N SER A 164 1.75 -20.03 36.14
CA SER A 164 2.04 -20.48 34.77
C SER A 164 0.78 -21.04 34.12
N ILE A 165 0.20 -20.33 33.15
CA ILE A 165 -0.89 -20.86 32.32
C ILE A 165 -0.27 -21.89 31.36
N GLN A 166 -0.35 -23.16 31.73
CA GLN A 166 0.15 -24.26 30.91
C GLN A 166 -0.70 -24.40 29.63
N PRO A 167 -0.08 -24.45 28.43
CA PRO A 167 -0.80 -24.70 27.19
C PRO A 167 -1.66 -25.96 27.27
N GLY A 168 -2.94 -25.83 26.95
CA GLY A 168 -3.91 -26.93 26.97
C GLY A 168 -4.85 -26.97 28.19
N SER A 169 -4.56 -26.24 29.28
CA SER A 169 -5.37 -26.29 30.53
C SER A 169 -6.87 -26.06 30.32
N LEU A 170 -7.24 -25.16 29.40
CA LEU A 170 -8.63 -24.82 29.06
C LEU A 170 -9.42 -25.96 28.40
N PHE A 171 -8.75 -26.97 27.84
CA PHE A 171 -9.42 -28.12 27.21
C PHE A 171 -9.70 -29.27 28.20
N PHE A 172 -8.90 -29.38 29.28
CA PHE A 172 -9.03 -30.44 30.28
C PHE A 172 -10.10 -30.18 31.35
N SER A 173 -10.67 -28.97 31.43
CA SER A 173 -11.68 -28.62 32.45
C SER A 173 -13.13 -29.00 32.09
N ARG A 174 -13.37 -29.69 30.96
CA ARG A 174 -14.74 -30.10 30.55
C ARG A 174 -15.38 -31.09 31.51
N ASP A 175 -14.63 -32.03 32.07
CA ASP A 175 -15.14 -33.22 32.75
C ASP A 175 -15.46 -33.06 34.26
N LYS A 176 -15.49 -31.84 34.79
CA LYS A 176 -15.87 -31.56 36.20
C LYS A 176 -17.08 -30.65 36.39
N ALA A 177 -17.86 -30.37 35.34
CA ALA A 177 -19.09 -29.57 35.41
C ALA A 177 -20.40 -30.39 35.29
N ALA A 178 -20.33 -31.73 35.25
CA ALA A 178 -21.49 -32.60 35.08
C ALA A 178 -21.99 -33.20 36.42
N LYS A 179 -22.54 -32.37 37.32
CA LYS A 179 -23.33 -32.83 38.48
C LYS A 179 -24.24 -31.75 39.10
N SER A 180 -25.25 -31.33 38.35
CA SER A 180 -26.52 -30.85 38.91
C SER A 180 -27.66 -31.03 37.89
N SER A 181 -28.84 -31.33 38.43
CA SER A 181 -30.15 -31.54 37.78
C SER A 181 -30.50 -30.52 36.67
N THR A 182 -31.36 -30.82 35.69
CA THR A 182 -32.63 -31.56 35.79
C THR A 182 -33.09 -32.09 34.41
N SER A 183 -33.99 -33.09 34.42
CA SER A 183 -34.53 -33.80 33.25
C SER A 183 -35.26 -32.95 32.21
N LEU A 184 -34.92 -33.11 30.92
CA LEU A 184 -35.88 -33.16 29.81
C LEU A 184 -35.44 -34.23 28.80
N LYS A 185 -36.42 -34.85 28.12
CA LYS A 185 -36.30 -36.15 27.45
C LYS A 185 -36.60 -36.04 25.95
N ALA A 186 -35.59 -36.18 25.09
CA ALA A 186 -35.74 -36.67 23.70
C ALA A 186 -34.38 -36.94 23.02
N SER A 187 -34.17 -38.19 22.62
CA SER A 187 -33.31 -38.64 21.51
C SER A 187 -34.26 -39.31 20.48
N PRO A 188 -33.94 -39.49 19.18
CA PRO A 188 -32.61 -39.61 18.54
C PRO A 188 -32.40 -38.51 17.47
N GLN A 189 -31.43 -38.52 16.55
CA GLN A 189 -30.50 -39.55 16.07
C GLN A 189 -29.20 -38.92 15.55
N SER A 190 -28.19 -39.75 15.30
CA SER A 190 -26.99 -39.35 14.56
C SER A 190 -27.32 -38.78 13.18
N ASP A 191 -26.64 -37.70 12.78
CA ASP A 191 -25.83 -37.74 11.55
C ASP A 191 -24.78 -36.61 11.48
N LYS A 192 -23.58 -36.97 11.01
CA LYS A 192 -22.46 -36.03 10.82
C LYS A 192 -22.58 -35.33 9.47
N LEU A 193 -23.20 -34.15 9.44
CA LEU A 193 -23.14 -33.29 8.25
C LEU A 193 -21.77 -32.62 8.14
N SER A 194 -20.88 -33.24 7.37
CA SER A 194 -19.57 -32.68 7.02
C SER A 194 -19.70 -31.65 5.90
N TYR A 195 -19.23 -30.43 6.15
CA TYR A 195 -19.34 -29.28 5.23
C TYR A 195 -18.65 -29.51 3.86
N ALA A 196 -17.75 -30.50 3.77
CA ALA A 196 -17.04 -30.85 2.54
C ALA A 196 -17.91 -31.51 1.45
N ALA A 197 -19.10 -32.04 1.78
CA ALA A 197 -19.95 -32.75 0.82
C ALA A 197 -20.78 -31.84 -0.10
N ALA A 198 -20.92 -30.55 0.23
CA ALA A 198 -21.78 -29.60 -0.49
C ALA A 198 -21.24 -29.14 -1.86
N ALA A 199 -20.01 -29.50 -2.23
CA ALA A 199 -19.30 -28.95 -3.39
C ALA A 199 -19.40 -29.78 -4.68
N LEU A 200 -20.13 -30.91 -4.69
CA LEU A 200 -20.09 -31.90 -5.80
C LEU A 200 -21.45 -32.23 -6.46
N GLN A 201 -22.49 -31.42 -6.26
CA GLN A 201 -23.80 -31.63 -6.92
C GLN A 201 -24.26 -30.41 -7.74
N THR A 202 -23.54 -30.13 -8.82
CA THR A 202 -24.05 -29.38 -9.98
C THR A 202 -23.59 -30.05 -11.28
N GLY A 203 -24.30 -31.10 -11.72
CA GLY A 203 -23.93 -31.85 -12.93
C GLY A 203 -24.85 -33.02 -13.30
N GLY A 204 -25.98 -32.72 -13.94
CA GLY A 204 -26.88 -33.70 -14.58
C GLY A 204 -27.77 -34.51 -13.63
N SER A 205 -28.91 -35.08 -14.04
CA SER A 205 -29.58 -35.06 -15.35
C SER A 205 -31.07 -35.40 -15.15
N SER A 206 -31.96 -34.93 -16.03
CA SER A 206 -33.32 -35.48 -16.18
C SER A 206 -33.62 -35.75 -17.65
N SER A 207 -34.04 -36.97 -17.97
CA SER A 207 -34.12 -37.50 -19.33
C SER A 207 -35.48 -38.11 -19.65
N HIS A 208 -35.95 -37.88 -20.90
CA HIS A 208 -36.99 -38.64 -21.62
C HIS A 208 -38.45 -38.42 -21.13
N SER A 209 -39.51 -38.44 -21.96
CA SER A 209 -39.70 -38.41 -23.43
C SER A 209 -41.14 -37.90 -23.72
N SER A 210 -41.72 -37.73 -24.92
CA SER A 210 -41.34 -37.98 -26.33
C SER A 210 -42.16 -37.02 -27.25
N GLY A 211 -41.99 -37.05 -28.58
CA GLY A 211 -42.91 -36.37 -29.52
C GLY A 211 -42.36 -36.19 -30.94
N GLN A 212 -42.96 -36.86 -31.93
CA GLN A 212 -42.53 -36.90 -33.33
C GLN A 212 -43.55 -36.20 -34.24
N ALA A 213 -43.12 -35.26 -35.09
CA ALA A 213 -43.85 -34.84 -36.30
C ALA A 213 -42.95 -34.03 -37.26
N SER A 214 -43.23 -34.09 -38.55
CA SER A 214 -42.40 -33.56 -39.65
C SER A 214 -43.19 -32.69 -40.64
N SER A 215 -42.62 -31.58 -41.10
CA SER A 215 -42.90 -30.90 -42.41
C SER A 215 -41.94 -29.69 -42.51
N SER A 216 -40.95 -29.70 -43.41
CA SER A 216 -41.03 -29.35 -44.85
C SER A 216 -41.37 -27.88 -45.10
N SER A 217 -40.36 -27.10 -45.49
CA SER A 217 -40.51 -25.80 -46.16
C SER A 217 -39.72 -25.82 -47.46
N SER A 218 -40.39 -25.49 -48.56
CA SER A 218 -39.86 -25.21 -49.90
C SER A 218 -40.81 -24.22 -50.56
#